data_AF-A0A955WJC4-F1
#
_entry.id   AF-A0A955WJC4-F1
#
_cell.length_a   1.000
_cell.length_b   1.000
_cell.length_c   1.000
_cell.angle_alpha   90.00
_cell.angle_beta   90.00
_cell.angle_gamma   90.00
#
_symmetry.space_group_name_H-M   'P 1'
#
loop_
_entity.id
_entity.type
_entity.pdbx_description
1 polymer ?
#
loop_
_entity_poly.entity_id
_entity_poly.type
_entity_poly.pdbx_seq_one_letter_code
_entity_poly.pdbx_strand_id
1 'polypeptide(L)'
;MVSIPRRPLSRRTFLRGCLGGAAISIALPPLEAMFGRGSARAQGIAEPFFGLFYWANGTPWHAGHGAEQAGHPDLWTPATVGPGYAASELLTPLARHRVTAITGLEPHTEIPPMPPGQGDGHMRGFMVAMTGDRIMPEGFDHGSHSLTALRPTLDQFIARHPNWYGTPPQFRSIEAGVSPARFHDYGHWNAISYNGPYSTNPAELSPRALFDRLFTVRADRVEAERRLVVLDAVLEDAAGLRAKLGARDRQRLEAHLEHVRELQRRVDAAAPACQPPAPPANGVDLMTRTQAMGELLALAVDCGLTRTFSL
;
A
#
# COMPACT_ATOMS: atom_id res chain seq x y z
N MET A 1 29.19 -27.76 -24.72
CA MET A 1 29.09 -26.27 -24.75
C MET A 1 29.95 -25.71 -23.63
N VAL A 2 30.98 -24.94 -23.96
CA VAL A 2 31.88 -24.31 -22.97
C VAL A 2 31.15 -23.11 -22.36
N SER A 3 30.84 -23.19 -21.07
CA SER A 3 30.28 -22.05 -20.32
C SER A 3 31.41 -21.07 -20.01
N ILE A 4 31.40 -19.90 -20.66
CA ILE A 4 32.33 -18.80 -20.33
C ILE A 4 31.82 -18.16 -19.03
N PRO A 5 32.57 -18.17 -17.92
CA PRO A 5 32.17 -17.52 -16.69
C PRO A 5 32.15 -15.99 -16.88
N ARG A 6 30.96 -15.39 -16.88
CA ARG A 6 30.81 -13.92 -16.87
C ARG A 6 30.94 -13.40 -15.45
N ARG A 7 31.91 -12.52 -15.20
CA ARG A 7 32.12 -11.87 -13.88
C ARG A 7 30.95 -10.90 -13.57
N PRO A 8 30.46 -10.84 -12.33
CA PRO A 8 29.40 -9.90 -11.94
C PRO A 8 29.89 -8.45 -12.03
N LEU A 9 29.05 -7.55 -12.54
CA LEU A 9 29.32 -6.12 -12.63
C LEU A 9 28.89 -5.41 -11.34
N SER A 10 29.66 -4.41 -10.88
CA SER A 10 29.27 -3.62 -9.71
C SER A 10 28.17 -2.60 -10.08
N ARG A 11 27.23 -2.32 -9.17
CA ARG A 11 26.26 -1.22 -9.32
C ARG A 11 26.91 0.16 -9.36
N ARG A 12 28.17 0.27 -8.95
CA ARG A 12 29.00 1.50 -9.04
C ARG A 12 29.83 1.55 -10.32
N THR A 13 29.45 0.80 -11.36
CA THR A 13 30.15 0.81 -12.65
C THR A 13 29.70 2.00 -13.48
N PHE A 14 30.65 2.79 -13.97
CA PHE A 14 30.45 3.92 -14.86
C PHE A 14 31.08 3.63 -16.22
N LEU A 15 30.44 4.08 -17.30
CA LEU A 15 31.10 4.17 -18.59
C LEU A 15 32.06 5.35 -18.52
N ARG A 16 33.34 5.10 -18.78
CA ARG A 16 34.39 6.12 -18.79
C ARG A 16 34.87 6.33 -20.21
N GLY A 17 35.00 7.58 -20.62
CA GLY A 17 35.57 7.98 -21.89
C GLY A 17 36.27 9.33 -21.77
N CYS A 18 36.94 9.76 -22.83
CA CYS A 18 37.47 11.10 -22.95
C CYS A 18 36.87 11.78 -24.18
N LEU A 19 36.39 13.00 -24.03
CA LEU A 19 35.97 13.86 -25.13
C LEU A 19 36.68 15.21 -24.98
N GLY A 20 37.46 15.61 -25.98
CA GLY A 20 38.20 16.88 -25.94
C GLY A 20 39.26 16.97 -24.83
N GLY A 21 39.82 15.85 -24.36
CA GLY A 21 40.84 15.82 -23.31
C GLY A 21 40.31 15.83 -21.87
N ALA A 22 38.99 15.95 -21.67
CA ALA A 22 38.36 15.81 -20.35
C ALA A 22 37.80 14.40 -20.16
N ALA A 23 37.99 13.84 -18.96
CA ALA A 23 37.38 12.56 -18.59
C ALA A 23 35.88 12.74 -18.34
N ILE A 24 35.05 11.92 -18.99
CA ILE A 24 33.61 11.87 -18.82
C ILE A 24 33.26 10.51 -18.22
N SER A 25 32.44 10.52 -17.17
CA SER A 25 31.85 9.31 -16.59
C SER A 25 30.33 9.39 -16.65
N ILE A 26 29.69 8.40 -17.28
CA ILE A 26 28.24 8.27 -17.33
C ILE A 26 27.83 7.09 -16.45
N ALA A 27 26.88 7.33 -15.55
CA ALA A 27 26.30 6.28 -14.72
C ALA A 27 25.51 5.30 -15.62
N LEU A 28 25.70 4.00 -15.40
CA LEU A 28 24.89 2.99 -16.07
C LEU A 28 23.52 2.89 -15.38
N PRO A 29 22.41 2.75 -16.14
CA PRO A 29 21.16 2.27 -15.56
C PRO A 29 21.38 0.85 -14.99
N PRO A 30 20.56 0.40 -14.01
CA PRO A 30 20.71 -0.93 -13.44
C PRO A 30 20.59 -2.01 -14.53
N LEU A 31 21.69 -2.72 -14.78
CA LEU A 31 21.77 -3.80 -15.79
C LEU A 31 21.64 -5.16 -15.11
N GLU A 32 21.01 -6.14 -15.76
CA GLU A 32 20.89 -7.52 -15.25
C GLU A 32 22.24 -8.12 -14.81
N ALA A 33 23.34 -7.81 -15.50
CA ALA A 33 24.67 -8.29 -15.15
C ALA A 33 25.23 -7.75 -13.81
N MET A 34 24.59 -6.70 -13.25
CA MET A 34 24.88 -6.17 -11.91
C MET A 34 24.13 -6.90 -10.81
N PHE A 35 23.23 -7.79 -11.19
CA PHE A 35 22.56 -8.74 -10.32
C PHE A 35 23.22 -10.08 -10.60
N GLY A 36 23.88 -10.68 -9.60
CA GLY A 36 24.64 -11.91 -9.79
C GLY A 36 23.81 -13.00 -10.46
N ARG A 37 24.44 -13.89 -11.24
CA ARG A 37 23.80 -15.11 -11.75
C ARG A 37 23.43 -15.99 -10.55
N GLY A 38 22.22 -15.80 -10.06
CA GLY A 38 21.74 -16.38 -8.81
C GLY A 38 20.32 -15.97 -8.42
N SER A 39 19.47 -15.62 -9.40
CA SER A 39 18.02 -15.57 -9.20
C SER A 39 17.30 -16.63 -10.05
N ALA A 40 17.87 -17.83 -10.11
CA ALA A 40 16.99 -18.95 -9.81
C ALA A 40 16.49 -18.68 -8.39
N ARG A 41 15.17 -18.57 -8.19
CA ARG A 41 14.50 -18.32 -6.90
C ARG A 41 14.69 -19.50 -5.92
N ALA A 42 15.92 -19.90 -5.68
CA ALA A 42 16.31 -20.98 -4.80
C ALA A 42 17.44 -20.47 -3.92
N GLN A 43 17.13 -20.29 -2.63
CA GLN A 43 17.96 -19.86 -1.51
C GLN A 43 17.95 -18.35 -1.17
N GLY A 44 16.90 -17.94 -0.45
CA GLY A 44 17.12 -17.32 0.85
C GLY A 44 16.87 -15.82 1.02
N ILE A 45 16.54 -15.05 -0.02
CA ILE A 45 16.02 -13.68 0.17
C ILE A 45 14.52 -13.73 -0.04
N ALA A 46 13.76 -13.51 1.05
CA ALA A 46 12.30 -13.38 0.98
C ALA A 46 11.95 -12.31 -0.07
N GLU A 47 10.89 -12.54 -0.86
CA GLU A 47 10.38 -11.51 -1.76
C GLU A 47 10.07 -10.25 -0.93
N PRO A 48 10.42 -9.05 -1.43
CA PRO A 48 10.16 -7.82 -0.70
C PRO A 48 8.66 -7.68 -0.45
N PHE A 49 8.33 -7.06 0.68
CA PHE A 49 6.97 -6.64 0.99
C PHE A 49 6.92 -5.13 1.17
N PHE A 50 5.73 -4.57 1.03
CA PHE A 50 5.45 -3.15 1.21
C PHE A 50 4.33 -2.98 2.25
N GLY A 51 4.62 -2.23 3.30
CA GLY A 51 3.64 -1.87 4.32
C GLY A 51 3.44 -0.37 4.33
N LEU A 52 2.19 0.07 4.23
CA LEU A 52 1.78 1.44 4.43
C LEU A 52 1.18 1.56 5.83
N PHE A 53 1.67 2.50 6.64
CA PHE A 53 1.14 2.76 7.98
C PHE A 53 0.66 4.19 8.07
N TYR A 54 -0.55 4.40 8.58
CA TYR A 54 -1.14 5.71 8.76
C TYR A 54 -1.62 5.93 10.19
N TRP A 55 -1.25 7.08 10.76
CA TRP A 55 -1.71 7.53 12.06
C TRP A 55 -2.53 8.81 11.89
N ALA A 56 -3.85 8.69 12.07
CA ALA A 56 -4.76 9.82 12.03
C ALA A 56 -4.44 10.80 13.19
N ASN A 57 -4.58 12.11 12.92
CA ASN A 57 -4.18 13.22 13.82
C ASN A 57 -2.67 13.34 14.07
N GLY A 58 -1.85 12.61 13.30
CA GLY A 58 -0.42 12.82 13.18
C GLY A 58 0.44 12.09 14.20
N THR A 59 1.73 12.27 14.03
CA THR A 59 2.81 11.80 14.89
C THR A 59 3.18 12.88 15.92
N PRO A 60 4.08 12.61 16.89
CA PRO A 60 4.54 13.65 17.82
C PRO A 60 4.92 14.94 17.10
N TRP A 61 4.26 16.03 17.50
CA TRP A 61 4.39 17.33 16.86
C TRP A 61 5.78 17.91 17.07
N HIS A 62 6.25 18.71 16.11
CA HIS A 62 7.50 19.46 16.17
C HIS A 62 7.45 20.67 15.24
N ALA A 63 8.51 21.49 15.23
CA ALA A 63 8.58 22.73 14.46
C ALA A 63 8.31 22.60 12.95
N GLY A 64 8.47 21.40 12.36
CA GLY A 64 8.17 21.14 10.95
C GLY A 64 6.67 21.21 10.62
N HIS A 65 5.80 21.19 11.62
CA HIS A 65 4.34 21.27 11.46
C HIS A 65 3.79 22.70 11.55
N GLY A 66 4.63 23.68 11.88
CA GLY A 66 4.23 25.08 12.04
C GLY A 66 4.84 25.77 13.25
N ALA A 67 4.74 27.10 13.26
CA ALA A 67 5.31 27.96 14.30
C ALA A 67 4.64 27.76 15.67
N GLU A 68 3.35 27.43 15.69
CA GLU A 68 2.60 27.12 16.92
C GLU A 68 3.14 25.85 17.62
N GLN A 69 3.79 24.97 16.87
CA GLN A 69 4.24 23.64 17.33
C GLN A 69 5.77 23.56 17.55
N ALA A 70 6.48 24.69 17.52
CA ALA A 70 7.94 24.75 17.56
C ALA A 70 8.59 24.33 18.90
N GLY A 71 7.80 24.15 19.96
CA GLY A 71 8.29 23.78 21.30
C GLY A 71 8.65 22.30 21.50
N HIS A 72 8.42 21.45 20.51
CA HIS A 72 8.57 19.99 20.62
C HIS A 72 9.68 19.44 19.70
N PRO A 73 10.43 18.42 20.15
CA PRO A 73 11.50 17.80 19.36
C PRO A 73 10.95 16.95 18.20
N ASP A 74 11.69 16.88 17.09
CA ASP A 74 11.43 15.90 16.03
C ASP A 74 11.91 14.52 16.48
N LEU A 75 10.97 13.57 16.58
CA LEU A 75 11.24 12.21 17.07
C LEU A 75 11.39 11.17 15.93
N TRP A 76 11.14 11.54 14.68
CA TRP A 76 11.16 10.64 13.52
C TRP A 76 12.37 10.84 12.62
N THR A 77 12.86 12.07 12.49
CA THR A 77 13.94 12.40 11.55
C THR A 77 15.31 12.19 12.21
N PRO A 78 16.19 11.34 11.66
CA PRO A 78 17.58 11.29 12.10
C PRO A 78 18.28 12.64 11.93
N ALA A 79 19.03 13.07 12.95
CA ALA A 79 19.71 14.36 12.95
C ALA A 79 20.87 14.47 11.94
N THR A 80 21.33 13.34 11.39
CA THR A 80 22.45 13.28 10.43
C THR A 80 22.11 12.39 9.26
N VAL A 81 22.68 12.71 8.09
CA VAL A 81 22.56 11.91 6.87
C VAL A 81 23.81 11.08 6.64
N GLY A 82 23.65 9.95 5.96
CA GLY A 82 24.74 9.07 5.55
C GLY A 82 24.81 7.75 6.33
N PRO A 83 25.80 6.89 6.01
CA PRO A 83 25.95 5.60 6.67
C PRO A 83 26.18 5.76 8.17
N GLY A 84 25.53 4.91 8.98
CA GLY A 84 25.72 4.92 10.43
C GLY A 84 25.07 6.09 11.16
N TYR A 85 24.06 6.73 10.56
CA TYR A 85 23.25 7.73 11.26
C TYR A 85 22.70 7.15 12.58
N ALA A 86 22.64 7.99 13.61
CA ALA A 86 21.98 7.63 14.85
C ALA A 86 20.45 7.63 14.65
N ALA A 87 19.78 6.54 15.00
CA ALA A 87 18.32 6.46 14.95
C ALA A 87 17.71 7.51 15.90
N SER A 88 16.62 8.14 15.45
CA SER A 88 15.78 8.97 16.32
C SER A 88 14.99 8.10 17.30
N GLU A 89 14.37 8.71 18.31
CA GLU A 89 13.68 8.00 19.39
C GLU A 89 12.66 6.98 18.87
N LEU A 90 11.77 7.37 17.95
CA LEU A 90 10.72 6.49 17.42
C LEU A 90 11.24 5.46 16.40
N LEU A 91 12.47 5.64 15.90
CA LEU A 91 13.15 4.65 15.04
C LEU A 91 14.00 3.65 15.84
N THR A 92 14.17 3.85 17.15
CA THR A 92 14.95 2.95 18.02
C THR A 92 14.55 1.48 17.91
N PRO A 93 13.25 1.10 17.90
CA PRO A 93 12.85 -0.31 17.75
C PRO A 93 13.30 -0.92 16.42
N LEU A 94 13.48 -0.08 15.40
CA LEU A 94 13.90 -0.48 14.07
C LEU A 94 15.43 -0.47 13.90
N ALA A 95 16.19 0.18 14.78
CA ALA A 95 17.63 0.31 14.69
C ALA A 95 18.40 -1.04 14.73
N ARG A 96 17.79 -2.07 15.31
CA ARG A 96 18.33 -3.45 15.28
C ARG A 96 18.26 -4.09 13.89
N HIS A 97 17.45 -3.54 13.00
CA HIS A 97 17.30 -3.94 11.60
C HIS A 97 18.08 -2.93 10.75
N ARG A 98 18.79 -3.37 9.70
CA ARG A 98 19.60 -2.48 8.84
C ARG A 98 18.71 -1.57 7.98
N VAL A 99 18.13 -0.56 8.61
CA VAL A 99 17.12 0.34 8.03
C VAL A 99 17.80 1.50 7.33
N THR A 100 17.21 1.93 6.22
CA THR A 100 17.53 3.20 5.56
C THR A 100 16.34 4.12 5.76
N ALA A 101 16.53 5.21 6.50
CA ALA A 101 15.53 6.26 6.62
C ALA A 101 15.64 7.22 5.42
N ILE A 102 14.50 7.54 4.82
CA ILE A 102 14.35 8.59 3.82
C ILE A 102 13.46 9.65 4.47
N THR A 103 13.96 10.88 4.57
CA THR A 103 13.29 12.00 5.26
C THR A 103 13.17 13.21 4.33
N GLY A 104 12.45 14.24 4.77
CA GLY A 104 12.20 15.45 3.95
C GLY A 104 11.20 15.23 2.81
N LEU A 105 10.31 14.23 2.95
CA LEU A 105 9.22 13.99 2.01
C LEU A 105 7.99 14.77 2.47
N GLU A 106 7.70 15.88 1.81
CA GLU A 106 6.59 16.79 2.15
C GLU A 106 5.60 16.88 0.97
N PRO A 107 4.55 16.04 0.94
CA PRO A 107 3.54 16.15 -0.10
C PRO A 107 2.69 17.41 0.12
N HIS A 108 2.71 18.32 -0.85
CA HIS A 108 1.88 19.52 -0.83
C HIS A 108 0.62 19.35 -1.68
N THR A 109 -0.47 20.02 -1.27
CA THR A 109 -1.74 20.07 -2.00
C THR A 109 -2.20 21.50 -2.14
N GLU A 110 -2.86 21.81 -3.26
CA GLU A 110 -3.63 23.04 -3.39
C GLU A 110 -4.84 23.02 -2.46
N ILE A 111 -5.17 24.18 -1.89
CA ILE A 111 -6.39 24.44 -1.14
C ILE A 111 -7.23 25.41 -1.96
N PRO A 112 -8.24 24.93 -2.72
CA PRO A 112 -9.05 25.80 -3.54
C PRO A 112 -9.96 26.67 -2.67
N PRO A 113 -10.24 27.93 -3.07
CA PRO A 113 -11.12 28.82 -2.32
C PRO A 113 -12.60 28.41 -2.41
N MET A 114 -12.95 27.59 -3.39
CA MET A 114 -14.31 27.10 -3.64
C MET A 114 -14.30 25.60 -3.98
N PRO A 115 -15.29 24.82 -3.51
CA PRO A 115 -16.30 25.23 -2.53
C PRO A 115 -15.71 25.50 -1.12
N PRO A 116 -16.42 26.29 -0.27
CA PRO A 116 -15.98 26.60 1.08
C PRO A 116 -15.90 25.34 1.97
N GLY A 117 -15.20 25.42 3.11
CA GLY A 117 -15.03 24.29 4.04
C GLY A 117 -13.76 23.45 3.81
N GLN A 118 -12.96 23.78 2.79
CA GLN A 118 -11.66 23.15 2.50
C GLN A 118 -10.46 23.88 3.11
N GLY A 119 -10.71 24.93 3.91
CA GLY A 119 -9.77 26.03 4.14
C GLY A 119 -8.46 25.69 4.86
N ASP A 120 -8.40 24.60 5.61
CA ASP A 120 -7.17 24.16 6.30
C ASP A 120 -6.41 23.06 5.55
N GLY A 121 -6.98 22.53 4.46
CA GLY A 121 -6.40 21.42 3.71
C GLY A 121 -6.33 20.09 4.48
N HIS A 122 -6.90 20.00 5.68
CA HIS A 122 -6.78 18.85 6.58
C HIS A 122 -7.28 17.56 5.91
N MET A 123 -8.40 17.64 5.18
CA MET A 123 -8.99 16.53 4.42
C MET A 123 -8.18 16.10 3.19
N ARG A 124 -7.27 16.95 2.70
CA ARG A 124 -6.50 16.74 1.47
C ARG A 124 -5.16 16.10 1.75
N GLY A 125 -4.49 16.53 2.82
CA GLY A 125 -3.11 16.14 3.13
C GLY A 125 -2.91 14.62 3.16
N PHE A 126 -3.77 13.88 3.88
CA PHE A 126 -3.64 12.43 3.95
C PHE A 126 -3.87 11.75 2.59
N MET A 127 -4.87 12.18 1.82
CA MET A 127 -5.13 11.59 0.49
C MET A 127 -3.98 11.84 -0.48
N VAL A 128 -3.40 13.04 -0.48
CA VAL A 128 -2.23 13.35 -1.31
C VAL A 128 -1.02 12.54 -0.85
N ALA A 129 -0.81 12.36 0.45
CA ALA A 129 0.25 11.51 0.98
C ALA A 129 0.10 10.04 0.52
N MET A 130 -1.14 9.53 0.43
CA MET A 130 -1.39 8.15 0.01
C MET A 130 -1.40 7.95 -1.50
N THR A 131 -1.74 8.96 -2.30
CA THR A 131 -1.99 8.82 -3.76
C THR A 131 -0.96 9.56 -4.64
N GLY A 132 -0.26 10.54 -4.07
CA GLY A 132 0.61 11.45 -4.82
C GLY A 132 -0.14 12.36 -5.81
N ASP A 133 -1.46 12.50 -5.68
CA ASP A 133 -2.28 13.33 -6.56
C ASP A 133 -3.37 14.05 -5.75
N ARG A 134 -3.99 15.05 -6.37
CA ARG A 134 -5.09 15.81 -5.78
C ARG A 134 -6.32 14.92 -5.60
N ILE A 135 -7.11 15.27 -4.60
CA ILE A 135 -8.43 14.69 -4.38
C ILE A 135 -9.39 15.09 -5.51
N MET A 136 -10.43 14.28 -5.75
CA MET A 136 -11.55 14.72 -6.58
C MET A 136 -12.36 15.78 -5.82
N PRO A 137 -12.41 17.04 -6.29
CA PRO A 137 -13.08 18.12 -5.57
C PRO A 137 -14.62 18.00 -5.59
N GLU A 138 -15.17 17.31 -6.59
CA GLU A 138 -16.61 17.12 -6.74
C GLU A 138 -17.16 16.20 -5.64
N GLY A 139 -18.13 16.69 -4.87
CA GLY A 139 -18.76 15.93 -3.77
C GLY A 139 -18.27 16.33 -2.38
N PHE A 140 -17.36 17.32 -2.28
CA PHE A 140 -16.94 17.93 -1.03
C PHE A 140 -18.13 18.55 -0.26
N ASP A 141 -18.94 19.38 -0.94
CA ASP A 141 -20.14 20.03 -0.38
C ASP A 141 -21.40 19.15 -0.34
N HIS A 142 -21.27 17.87 -0.67
CA HIS A 142 -22.42 16.97 -0.69
C HIS A 142 -22.62 16.36 0.70
N GLY A 143 -23.87 16.19 1.14
CA GLY A 143 -24.17 15.66 2.49
C GLY A 143 -23.53 14.30 2.81
N SER A 144 -23.15 13.52 1.78
CA SER A 144 -22.43 12.25 1.93
C SER A 144 -20.90 12.35 1.98
N HIS A 145 -20.31 13.53 1.75
CA HIS A 145 -18.86 13.78 1.69
C HIS A 145 -18.12 12.71 0.87
N SER A 146 -18.63 12.47 -0.35
CA SER A 146 -18.17 11.43 -1.28
C SER A 146 -16.84 11.79 -1.96
N LEU A 147 -15.88 12.19 -1.15
CA LEU A 147 -14.50 12.43 -1.51
C LEU A 147 -13.86 11.13 -1.99
N THR A 148 -13.32 11.17 -3.21
CA THR A 148 -12.66 10.02 -3.83
C THR A 148 -11.26 10.40 -4.30
N ALA A 149 -10.38 9.41 -4.36
CA ALA A 149 -9.03 9.57 -4.85
C ALA A 149 -9.02 9.58 -6.39
N LEU A 150 -8.30 10.53 -7.01
CA LEU A 150 -8.13 10.53 -8.47
C LEU A 150 -7.26 9.38 -8.99
N ARG A 151 -6.39 8.85 -8.12
CA ARG A 151 -5.45 7.77 -8.41
C ARG A 151 -5.51 6.68 -7.36
N PRO A 152 -5.09 5.45 -7.68
CA PRO A 152 -4.86 4.45 -6.66
C PRO A 152 -3.85 4.94 -5.63
N THR A 153 -4.01 4.49 -4.40
CA THR A 153 -3.05 4.70 -3.32
C THR A 153 -1.77 3.89 -3.56
N LEU A 154 -0.69 4.24 -2.87
CA LEU A 154 0.64 3.63 -3.04
C LEU A 154 0.60 2.11 -2.86
N ASP A 155 -0.12 1.61 -1.85
CA ASP A 155 -0.34 0.18 -1.63
C ASP A 155 -1.00 -0.48 -2.86
N GLN A 156 -2.06 0.11 -3.41
CA GLN A 156 -2.75 -0.44 -4.58
C GLN A 156 -1.94 -0.31 -5.87
N PHE A 157 -1.22 0.81 -6.04
CA PHE A 157 -0.31 1.00 -7.16
C PHE A 157 0.78 -0.08 -7.16
N ILE A 158 1.41 -0.31 -6.02
CA ILE A 158 2.45 -1.33 -5.84
C ILE A 158 1.88 -2.74 -6.03
N ALA A 159 0.77 -3.06 -5.36
CA ALA A 159 0.11 -4.37 -5.41
C ALA A 159 -0.33 -4.79 -6.83
N ARG A 160 -0.60 -3.83 -7.71
CA ARG A 160 -0.99 -4.04 -9.12
C ARG A 160 0.18 -3.98 -10.09
N HIS A 161 1.35 -3.55 -9.65
CA HIS A 161 2.51 -3.39 -10.54
C HIS A 161 2.97 -4.77 -11.06
N PRO A 162 3.13 -4.96 -12.39
CA PRO A 162 3.36 -6.28 -12.99
C PRO A 162 4.67 -6.94 -12.54
N ASN A 163 5.65 -6.15 -12.12
CA ASN A 163 6.96 -6.63 -11.69
C ASN A 163 7.10 -6.76 -10.16
N TRP A 164 6.02 -6.54 -9.40
CA TRP A 164 6.10 -6.58 -7.94
C TRP A 164 6.18 -8.01 -7.40
N TYR A 165 5.51 -8.96 -8.07
CA TYR A 165 5.51 -10.38 -7.70
C TYR A 165 5.87 -11.26 -8.89
N GLY A 166 6.41 -12.45 -8.63
CA GLY A 166 6.50 -13.50 -9.67
C GLY A 166 5.14 -14.10 -10.01
N THR A 167 4.34 -14.32 -8.98
CA THR A 167 2.96 -14.80 -9.07
C THR A 167 2.15 -13.99 -8.06
N PRO A 168 1.00 -13.39 -8.45
CA PRO A 168 0.18 -12.64 -7.52
C PRO A 168 -0.22 -13.50 -6.31
N PRO A 169 -0.08 -12.98 -5.08
CA PRO A 169 -0.54 -13.68 -3.89
C PRO A 169 -2.08 -13.70 -3.83
N GLN A 170 -2.63 -14.48 -2.90
CA GLN A 170 -4.08 -14.58 -2.70
C GLN A 170 -4.71 -13.20 -2.45
N PHE A 171 -4.09 -12.39 -1.60
CA PHE A 171 -4.50 -11.02 -1.34
C PHE A 171 -3.44 -10.10 -1.93
N ARG A 172 -3.78 -9.35 -2.99
CA ARG A 172 -2.82 -8.40 -3.59
C ARG A 172 -2.41 -7.31 -2.62
N SER A 173 -3.38 -6.85 -1.83
CA SER A 173 -3.21 -5.96 -0.70
C SER A 173 -4.17 -6.38 0.42
N ILE A 174 -3.77 -6.14 1.66
CA ILE A 174 -4.61 -6.28 2.86
C ILE A 174 -4.80 -4.90 3.48
N GLU A 175 -6.05 -4.47 3.58
CA GLU A 175 -6.42 -3.25 4.27
C GLU A 175 -6.92 -3.61 5.68
N ALA A 176 -6.18 -3.17 6.69
CA ALA A 176 -6.47 -3.36 8.10
C ALA A 176 -6.52 -1.99 8.81
N GLY A 177 -7.13 -1.95 9.98
CA GLY A 177 -7.14 -0.76 10.83
C GLY A 177 -7.36 -1.14 12.29
N VAL A 178 -6.96 -0.27 13.21
CA VAL A 178 -7.03 -0.59 14.65
C VAL A 178 -8.20 0.16 15.33
N SER A 179 -8.33 1.45 15.07
CA SER A 179 -9.30 2.29 15.74
C SER A 179 -10.56 2.47 14.89
N PRO A 180 -11.76 2.23 15.43
CA PRO A 180 -13.00 2.65 14.80
C PRO A 180 -13.31 4.14 15.04
N ALA A 181 -12.44 4.86 15.79
CA ALA A 181 -12.66 6.27 16.10
C ALA A 181 -12.72 7.09 14.80
N ARG A 182 -13.86 7.74 14.61
CA ARG A 182 -14.16 8.55 13.44
C ARG A 182 -14.94 9.78 13.86
N PHE A 183 -14.69 10.89 13.17
CA PHE A 183 -15.45 12.12 13.38
C PHE A 183 -16.85 12.05 12.77
N HIS A 184 -17.03 11.26 11.71
CA HIS A 184 -18.31 11.08 11.02
C HIS A 184 -18.52 9.63 10.58
N ASP A 185 -19.78 9.18 10.57
CA ASP A 185 -20.17 7.84 10.11
C ASP A 185 -20.13 7.67 8.59
N TYR A 186 -19.94 8.75 7.85
CA TYR A 186 -19.91 8.80 6.39
C TYR A 186 -18.66 9.52 5.88
N GLY A 187 -18.30 9.22 4.63
CA GLY A 187 -17.23 9.90 3.92
C GLY A 187 -15.85 9.26 4.04
N HIS A 188 -14.87 10.03 3.58
CA HIS A 188 -13.47 9.70 3.31
C HIS A 188 -12.62 9.29 4.50
N TRP A 189 -13.05 9.55 5.74
CA TRP A 189 -12.31 9.19 6.95
C TRP A 189 -12.34 7.72 7.32
N ASN A 190 -13.10 6.91 6.57
CA ASN A 190 -13.30 5.49 6.87
C ASN A 190 -12.33 4.56 6.12
N ALA A 191 -11.41 5.11 5.31
CA ALA A 191 -10.43 4.33 4.57
C ALA A 191 -9.19 5.17 4.24
N ILE A 192 -8.05 4.48 4.08
CA ILE A 192 -6.79 5.08 3.63
C ILE A 192 -6.30 4.50 2.30
N SER A 193 -7.00 3.49 1.78
CA SER A 193 -6.64 2.75 0.57
C SER A 193 -7.75 2.89 -0.47
N TYR A 194 -7.36 3.16 -1.71
CA TYR A 194 -8.27 3.36 -2.84
C TYR A 194 -7.68 2.75 -4.10
N ASN A 195 -8.48 2.08 -4.94
CA ASN A 195 -8.03 1.65 -6.27
C ASN A 195 -8.05 2.79 -7.31
N GLY A 196 -8.58 3.95 -6.93
CA GLY A 196 -8.83 5.10 -7.79
C GLY A 196 -10.22 5.67 -7.58
N PRO A 197 -10.74 6.44 -8.55
CA PRO A 197 -12.01 7.14 -8.40
C PRO A 197 -13.17 6.19 -8.09
N TYR A 198 -13.96 6.56 -7.08
CA TYR A 198 -15.14 5.80 -6.64
C TYR A 198 -14.86 4.35 -6.19
N SER A 199 -13.61 3.98 -5.92
CA SER A 199 -13.22 2.63 -5.51
C SER A 199 -12.44 2.68 -4.19
N THR A 200 -13.18 2.75 -3.10
CA THR A 200 -12.64 2.74 -1.73
C THR A 200 -12.42 1.32 -1.24
N ASN A 201 -11.27 1.06 -0.61
CA ASN A 201 -10.98 -0.20 0.05
C ASN A 201 -11.19 -0.06 1.57
N PRO A 202 -12.29 -0.60 2.14
CA PRO A 202 -12.54 -0.50 3.57
C PRO A 202 -11.53 -1.35 4.36
N ALA A 203 -11.02 -0.78 5.45
CA ALA A 203 -10.16 -1.48 6.38
C ALA A 203 -10.95 -2.50 7.21
N GLU A 204 -10.36 -3.68 7.44
CA GLU A 204 -10.85 -4.60 8.46
C GLU A 204 -10.38 -4.15 9.85
N LEU A 205 -11.33 -3.91 10.75
CA LEU A 205 -11.07 -3.36 12.09
C LEU A 205 -11.10 -4.42 13.19
N SER A 206 -11.62 -5.61 12.90
CA SER A 206 -11.70 -6.73 13.84
C SER A 206 -10.55 -7.73 13.59
N PRO A 207 -9.67 -7.96 14.58
CA PRO A 207 -8.62 -8.98 14.45
C PRO A 207 -9.21 -10.37 14.15
N ARG A 208 -10.36 -10.69 14.75
CA ARG A 208 -11.04 -11.96 14.50
C ARG A 208 -11.52 -12.08 13.06
N ALA A 209 -12.16 -11.02 12.54
CA ALA A 209 -12.64 -11.03 11.15
C ALA A 209 -11.47 -11.05 10.16
N LEU A 210 -10.37 -10.36 10.45
CA LEU A 210 -9.15 -10.44 9.64
C LEU A 210 -8.58 -11.86 9.65
N PHE A 211 -8.47 -12.49 10.82
CA PHE A 211 -8.04 -13.88 10.94
C PHE A 211 -8.93 -14.83 10.11
N ASP A 212 -10.25 -14.72 10.26
CA ASP A 212 -11.19 -15.56 9.50
C ASP A 212 -11.03 -15.34 7.99
N ARG A 213 -10.92 -14.07 7.56
CA ARG A 213 -10.67 -13.71 6.15
C ARG A 213 -9.39 -14.34 5.60
N LEU A 214 -8.32 -14.37 6.38
CA LEU A 214 -7.01 -14.87 5.95
C LEU A 214 -6.91 -16.40 5.97
N PHE A 215 -7.58 -17.06 6.92
CA PHE A 215 -7.28 -18.45 7.24
C PHE A 215 -8.47 -19.42 7.17
N THR A 216 -9.73 -18.98 7.14
CA THR A 216 -10.89 -19.89 7.29
C THR A 216 -11.79 -20.03 6.05
N VAL A 217 -11.78 -19.07 5.11
CA VAL A 217 -12.70 -19.02 3.95
C VAL A 217 -12.58 -20.24 3.00
N ARG A 218 -11.49 -21.02 3.08
CA ARG A 218 -11.21 -22.11 2.13
C ARG A 218 -11.99 -23.41 2.38
N ALA A 219 -12.83 -23.49 3.41
CA ALA A 219 -13.52 -24.73 3.77
C ALA A 219 -14.62 -25.16 2.77
N ASP A 220 -15.09 -24.28 1.87
CA ASP A 220 -16.12 -24.64 0.88
C ASP A 220 -15.77 -24.17 -0.54
N ARG A 221 -14.90 -24.94 -1.19
CA ARG A 221 -14.51 -24.73 -2.60
C ARG A 221 -15.69 -24.85 -3.56
N VAL A 222 -16.69 -25.67 -3.24
CA VAL A 222 -17.85 -25.91 -4.12
C VAL A 222 -18.77 -24.68 -4.14
N GLU A 223 -19.00 -24.07 -2.98
CA GLU A 223 -19.73 -22.80 -2.89
C GLU A 223 -18.96 -21.65 -3.57
N ALA A 224 -17.63 -21.64 -3.45
CA ALA A 224 -16.80 -20.65 -4.12
C ALA A 224 -16.87 -20.77 -5.66
N GLU A 225 -16.79 -21.98 -6.20
CA GLU A 225 -16.93 -22.27 -7.64
C GLU A 225 -18.33 -21.89 -8.16
N ARG A 226 -19.39 -22.13 -7.39
CA ARG A 226 -20.75 -21.69 -7.75
C ARG A 226 -20.87 -20.16 -7.83
N ARG A 227 -20.22 -19.44 -6.91
CA ARG A 227 -20.18 -17.98 -6.93
C ARG A 227 -19.44 -17.44 -8.15
N LEU A 228 -18.37 -18.10 -8.60
CA LEU A 228 -17.64 -17.68 -9.82
C LEU A 228 -18.55 -17.67 -11.06
N VAL A 229 -19.38 -18.70 -11.25
CA VAL A 229 -20.32 -18.77 -12.39
C VAL A 229 -21.32 -17.61 -12.38
N VAL A 230 -21.82 -17.24 -11.20
CA VAL A 230 -22.73 -16.08 -11.06
C VAL A 230 -21.99 -14.77 -11.37
N LEU A 231 -20.74 -14.64 -10.93
CA LEU A 231 -19.94 -13.44 -11.21
C LEU A 231 -19.64 -13.26 -12.70
N ASP A 232 -19.40 -14.35 -13.43
CA ASP A 232 -19.18 -14.29 -14.89
C ASP A 232 -20.43 -13.80 -15.64
N ALA A 233 -21.62 -14.30 -15.26
CA ALA A 233 -22.89 -13.82 -15.83
C ALA A 233 -23.12 -12.33 -15.56
N VAL A 234 -22.79 -11.84 -14.35
CA VAL A 234 -22.89 -10.41 -13.99
C VAL A 234 -21.91 -9.55 -14.81
N LEU A 235 -20.72 -10.08 -15.12
CA LEU A 235 -19.72 -9.37 -15.94
C LEU A 235 -20.19 -9.19 -17.40
N GLU A 236 -20.91 -10.17 -17.96
CA GLU A 236 -21.50 -10.07 -19.30
C GLU A 236 -22.61 -9.02 -19.37
N ASP A 237 -23.56 -9.03 -18.42
CA ASP A 237 -24.64 -8.04 -18.35
C ASP A 237 -24.10 -6.61 -18.16
N ALA A 238 -23.03 -6.48 -17.38
CA ALA A 238 -22.37 -5.21 -17.16
C ALA A 238 -21.77 -4.61 -18.45
N ALA A 239 -21.38 -5.43 -19.43
CA ALA A 239 -20.90 -4.95 -20.72
C ALA A 239 -22.02 -4.25 -21.51
N GLY A 240 -23.23 -4.80 -21.49
CA GLY A 240 -24.42 -4.20 -22.10
C GLY A 240 -24.87 -2.91 -21.41
N LEU A 241 -24.77 -2.87 -20.07
CA LEU A 241 -25.04 -1.66 -19.30
C LEU A 241 -24.01 -0.56 -19.58
N ARG A 242 -22.72 -0.91 -19.66
CA ARG A 242 -21.61 0.04 -19.92
C ARG A 242 -21.84 0.84 -21.20
N ALA A 243 -22.40 0.24 -22.25
CA ALA A 243 -22.69 0.91 -23.52
C ALA A 243 -23.76 2.02 -23.41
N LYS A 244 -24.61 1.98 -22.38
CA LYS A 244 -25.72 2.92 -22.16
C LYS A 244 -25.39 4.03 -21.16
N LEU A 245 -24.30 3.91 -20.42
CA LEU A 245 -23.93 4.84 -19.35
C LEU A 245 -23.08 6.00 -19.85
N GLY A 246 -23.21 7.16 -19.22
CA GLY A 246 -22.28 8.30 -19.39
C GLY A 246 -20.90 8.03 -18.79
N ALA A 247 -19.91 8.87 -19.11
CA ALA A 247 -18.51 8.64 -18.72
C ALA A 247 -18.30 8.38 -17.22
N ARG A 248 -18.98 9.16 -16.37
CA ARG A 248 -18.89 9.04 -14.91
C ARG A 248 -19.44 7.72 -14.39
N ASP A 249 -20.62 7.32 -14.86
CA ASP A 249 -21.24 6.07 -14.42
C ASP A 249 -20.52 4.85 -14.97
N ARG A 250 -19.92 4.95 -16.17
CA ARG A 250 -19.01 3.92 -16.68
C ARG A 250 -17.81 3.71 -15.76
N GLN A 251 -17.20 4.78 -15.25
CA GLN A 251 -16.07 4.68 -14.33
C GLN A 251 -16.45 4.00 -13.01
N ARG A 252 -17.64 4.32 -12.46
CA ARG A 252 -18.19 3.66 -11.26
C ARG A 252 -18.46 2.18 -11.50
N LEU A 253 -19.03 1.84 -12.65
CA LEU A 253 -19.26 0.45 -13.04
C LEU A 253 -17.94 -0.30 -13.18
N GLU A 254 -16.93 0.28 -13.85
CA GLU A 254 -15.61 -0.34 -14.01
C GLU A 254 -14.92 -0.58 -12.65
N ALA A 255 -14.99 0.39 -11.73
CA ALA A 255 -14.50 0.22 -10.36
C ALA A 255 -15.19 -0.94 -9.62
N HIS A 256 -16.51 -1.09 -9.81
CA HIS A 256 -17.27 -2.19 -9.22
C HIS A 256 -16.87 -3.56 -9.82
N LEU A 257 -16.77 -3.66 -11.14
CA LEU A 257 -16.39 -4.90 -11.82
C LEU A 257 -14.95 -5.32 -11.48
N GLU A 258 -14.05 -4.36 -11.27
CA GLU A 258 -12.70 -4.67 -10.82
C GLU A 258 -12.67 -5.28 -9.41
N HIS A 259 -13.53 -4.79 -8.51
CA HIS A 259 -13.69 -5.40 -7.18
C HIS A 259 -14.18 -6.86 -7.28
N VAL A 260 -15.14 -7.11 -8.17
CA VAL A 260 -15.64 -8.47 -8.47
C VAL A 260 -14.50 -9.38 -8.96
N ARG A 261 -13.66 -8.91 -9.90
CA ARG A 261 -12.52 -9.70 -10.41
C ARG A 261 -11.47 -9.99 -9.36
N GLU A 262 -11.29 -9.11 -8.36
CA GLU A 262 -10.39 -9.39 -7.22
C GLU A 262 -10.96 -10.50 -6.32
N LEU A 263 -12.28 -10.54 -6.13
CA LEU A 263 -12.94 -11.65 -5.41
C LEU A 263 -12.77 -12.98 -6.15
N GLN A 264 -12.93 -12.99 -7.49
CA GLN A 264 -12.69 -14.19 -8.30
C GLN A 264 -11.26 -14.71 -8.12
N ARG A 265 -10.25 -13.84 -8.25
CA ARG A 265 -8.83 -14.19 -8.06
C ARG A 265 -8.53 -14.80 -6.68
N ARG A 266 -9.19 -14.31 -5.63
CA ARG A 266 -9.01 -14.83 -4.27
C ARG A 266 -9.49 -16.28 -4.13
N VAL A 267 -10.52 -16.67 -4.89
CA VAL A 267 -11.03 -18.05 -4.93
C VAL A 267 -10.03 -18.95 -5.65
N ASP A 268 -9.44 -18.48 -6.76
CA ASP A 268 -8.53 -19.26 -7.60
C ASP A 268 -7.11 -19.40 -7.04
N ALA A 269 -6.71 -18.54 -6.09
CA ALA A 269 -5.35 -18.51 -5.55
C ALA A 269 -4.99 -19.80 -4.78
N ALA A 270 -3.73 -20.25 -4.89
CA ALA A 270 -3.22 -21.45 -4.21
C ALA A 270 -3.32 -21.38 -2.68
N ALA A 271 -3.27 -22.55 -2.02
CA ALA A 271 -3.35 -22.67 -0.56
C ALA A 271 -2.23 -21.90 0.17
N PRO A 272 -2.48 -21.39 1.39
CA PRO A 272 -1.43 -20.77 2.21
C PRO A 272 -0.27 -21.75 2.39
N ALA A 273 0.96 -21.23 2.42
CA ALA A 273 2.14 -22.05 2.65
C ALA A 273 2.35 -22.45 4.12
N CYS A 274 1.45 -22.03 5.03
CA CYS A 274 1.65 -22.09 6.48
C CYS A 274 0.42 -22.63 7.23
N GLN A 275 0.63 -23.07 8.47
CA GLN A 275 -0.45 -23.37 9.40
C GLN A 275 -1.01 -22.09 10.02
N PRO A 276 -2.35 -21.95 10.12
CA PRO A 276 -2.95 -20.77 10.73
C PRO A 276 -2.63 -20.72 12.23
N PRO A 277 -2.44 -19.51 12.81
CA PRO A 277 -2.26 -19.36 14.24
C PRO A 277 -3.56 -19.68 14.99
N ALA A 278 -3.52 -19.68 16.32
CA ALA A 278 -4.75 -19.66 17.11
C ALA A 278 -5.56 -18.38 16.79
N PRO A 279 -6.90 -18.45 16.66
CA PRO A 279 -7.71 -17.28 16.43
C PRO A 279 -7.52 -16.25 17.56
N PRO A 280 -7.27 -14.97 17.25
CA PRO A 280 -7.10 -13.96 18.28
C PRO A 280 -8.43 -13.71 19.01
N ALA A 281 -8.33 -13.33 20.27
CA ALA A 281 -9.47 -12.79 21.01
C ALA A 281 -9.82 -11.38 20.49
N ASN A 282 -11.09 -10.98 20.64
CA ASN A 282 -11.48 -9.60 20.39
C ASN A 282 -10.94 -8.73 21.54
N GLY A 283 -9.80 -8.08 21.31
CA GLY A 283 -9.22 -7.12 22.25
C GLY A 283 -10.11 -5.87 22.38
N VAL A 284 -10.41 -5.49 23.63
CA VAL A 284 -11.20 -4.27 23.95
C VAL A 284 -10.34 -3.01 23.97
N ASP A 285 -9.06 -3.11 24.34
CA ASP A 285 -8.13 -1.98 24.32
C ASP A 285 -7.38 -1.84 22.99
N LEU A 286 -6.97 -0.61 22.69
CA LEU A 286 -6.33 -0.26 21.42
C LEU A 286 -4.97 -0.93 21.24
N MET A 287 -4.19 -1.10 22.31
CA MET A 287 -2.83 -1.64 22.24
C MET A 287 -2.83 -3.13 21.91
N THR A 288 -3.67 -3.91 22.60
CA THR A 288 -3.88 -5.33 22.32
C THR A 288 -4.38 -5.53 20.89
N ARG A 289 -5.27 -4.65 20.42
CA ARG A 289 -5.75 -4.70 19.03
C ARG A 289 -4.65 -4.37 18.02
N THR A 290 -3.84 -3.34 18.29
CA THR A 290 -2.68 -2.99 17.43
C THR A 290 -1.73 -4.18 17.31
N GLN A 291 -1.41 -4.81 18.43
CA GLN A 291 -0.52 -5.98 18.44
C GLN A 291 -1.12 -7.13 17.63
N ALA A 292 -2.39 -7.49 17.87
CA ALA A 292 -3.04 -8.57 17.14
C ALA A 292 -3.12 -8.29 15.62
N MET A 293 -3.44 -7.07 15.21
CA MET A 293 -3.45 -6.69 13.79
C MET A 293 -2.06 -6.77 13.16
N GLY A 294 -1.04 -6.26 13.86
CA GLY A 294 0.36 -6.34 13.40
C GLY A 294 0.87 -7.77 13.26
N GLU A 295 0.55 -8.65 14.21
CA GLU A 295 0.92 -10.07 14.17
C GLU A 295 0.23 -10.79 13.01
N LEU A 296 -1.06 -10.53 12.77
CA LEU A 296 -1.79 -11.11 11.63
C LEU A 296 -1.22 -10.65 10.29
N LEU A 297 -0.86 -9.37 10.15
CA LEU A 297 -0.23 -8.84 8.93
C LEU A 297 1.16 -9.44 8.71
N ALA A 298 1.97 -9.56 9.78
CA ALA A 298 3.27 -10.19 9.71
C ALA A 298 3.16 -11.66 9.28
N LEU A 299 2.22 -12.41 9.86
CA LEU A 299 1.92 -13.78 9.46
C LEU A 299 1.41 -13.86 8.02
N ALA A 300 0.54 -12.94 7.59
CA ALA A 300 0.08 -12.92 6.21
C ALA A 300 1.23 -12.74 5.20
N VAL A 301 2.24 -11.93 5.55
CA VAL A 301 3.46 -11.77 4.73
C VAL A 301 4.34 -13.02 4.77
N ASP A 302 4.56 -13.59 5.96
CA ASP A 302 5.41 -14.79 6.15
C ASP A 302 4.82 -16.01 5.44
N CYS A 303 3.50 -16.19 5.54
CA CYS A 303 2.73 -17.22 4.86
C CYS A 303 2.58 -17.03 3.35
N GLY A 304 3.03 -15.89 2.80
CA GLY A 304 2.87 -15.53 1.39
C GLY A 304 1.42 -15.25 0.97
N LEU A 305 0.52 -14.99 1.92
CA LEU A 305 -0.87 -14.60 1.64
C LEU A 305 -0.97 -13.22 1.01
N THR A 306 -0.04 -12.34 1.37
CA THR A 306 0.16 -11.05 0.73
C THR A 306 1.63 -10.66 0.76
N ARG A 307 1.92 -9.58 0.07
CA ARG A 307 3.19 -8.85 0.11
C ARG A 307 2.96 -7.33 0.15
N THR A 308 1.72 -6.88 0.17
CA THR A 308 1.36 -5.48 0.31
C THR A 308 0.24 -5.35 1.34
N PHE A 309 0.31 -4.34 2.19
CA PHE A 309 -0.77 -4.03 3.12
C PHE A 309 -0.80 -2.55 3.48
N SER A 310 -1.94 -2.11 4.01
CA SER A 310 -2.11 -0.81 4.67
C SER A 310 -2.72 -0.99 6.06
N LEU A 311 -2.19 -0.29 7.07
CA LEU A 311 -2.66 -0.29 8.46
C LEU A 311 -2.89 1.13 8.99
#